data_AF-A0A7Y0BFW4-F1
#
_entry.id   AF-A0A7Y0BFW4-F1
#
_cell.length_a   1.000
_cell.length_b   1.000
_cell.length_c   1.000
_cell.angle_alpha   90.00
_cell.angle_beta   90.00
_cell.angle_gamma   90.00
#
_symmetry.space_group_name_H-M   'P 1'
#
loop_
_entity.id
_entity.type
_entity.pdbx_description
1 polymer ?
#
loop_
_entity_poly.entity_id
_entity_poly.type
_entity_poly.pdbx_seq_one_letter_code
_entity_poly.pdbx_strand_id
1 'polypeptide(L)'
;MKLNIVPARTGLTWVKLGMKTFLQQPLAMSGLFFMFMAILSVATLVPFIGAALALALLPAATLGLMAATQEATKGKFPMPSILISAFRAGQQRKRAMMVLGALYAAGFLALMGVSALFDGGQFARLYLVGGKITEEMVLQSGFQMAMWVAMGLYLPLSLLFWHAPALVHWHGVTPVKSLFFSFMACYKNFGAFTVFGLAWTGVFILAAVVVSLIASLLGNPMIATVVMFPVALVIVAMFFTSIYFTFRDSFEASPTDETLNPENTP
;
A
#
# COMPACT_ATOMS: atom_id res chain seq x y z
N MET A 1 11.62 17.76 -8.50
CA MET A 1 11.89 16.76 -7.46
C MET A 1 13.20 16.10 -7.75
N LYS A 2 14.13 16.09 -6.79
CA LYS A 2 15.42 15.42 -6.94
C LYS A 2 15.31 14.01 -6.36
N LEU A 3 15.62 13.03 -7.18
CA LEU A 3 15.61 11.62 -6.80
C LEU A 3 16.89 11.29 -6.03
N ASN A 4 16.76 10.54 -4.95
CA ASN A 4 17.87 9.95 -4.25
C ASN A 4 17.99 8.47 -4.63
N ILE A 5 19.14 8.08 -5.20
CA ILE A 5 19.40 6.70 -5.63
C ILE A 5 20.07 5.97 -4.48
N VAL A 6 19.40 4.95 -3.95
CA VAL A 6 19.86 4.20 -2.78
C VAL A 6 20.39 2.81 -3.16
N PRO A 7 21.36 2.26 -2.41
CA PRO A 7 21.85 0.91 -2.65
C PRO A 7 20.77 -0.14 -2.34
N ALA A 8 20.85 -1.32 -2.97
CA ALA A 8 19.86 -2.38 -2.81
C ALA A 8 19.62 -2.82 -1.35
N ARG A 9 20.68 -2.81 -0.51
CA ARG A 9 20.59 -3.13 0.92
C ARG A 9 19.61 -2.25 1.70
N THR A 10 19.31 -1.05 1.20
CA THR A 10 18.35 -0.13 1.83
C THR A 10 16.95 -0.74 1.88
N GLY A 11 16.61 -1.67 0.98
CA GLY A 11 15.36 -2.42 1.06
C GLY A 11 15.18 -3.16 2.38
N LEU A 12 16.23 -3.79 2.90
CA LEU A 12 16.19 -4.44 4.23
C LEU A 12 16.04 -3.42 5.36
N THR A 13 16.67 -2.25 5.21
CA THR A 13 16.53 -1.15 6.17
C THR A 13 15.09 -0.67 6.26
N TRP A 14 14.37 -0.55 5.14
CA TRP A 14 12.95 -0.17 5.14
C TRP A 14 12.07 -1.17 5.89
N VAL A 15 12.29 -2.47 5.69
CA VAL A 15 11.58 -3.52 6.45
C VAL A 15 11.85 -3.39 7.95
N LYS A 16 13.12 -3.29 8.34
CA LYS A 16 13.53 -3.14 9.75
C LYS A 16 12.93 -1.90 10.40
N LEU A 17 12.95 -0.77 9.70
CA LEU A 17 12.35 0.48 10.19
C LEU A 17 10.83 0.37 10.31
N GLY A 18 10.15 -0.22 9.32
CA GLY A 18 8.71 -0.47 9.38
C GLY A 18 8.30 -1.33 10.57
N MET A 19 9.00 -2.46 10.76
CA MET A 19 8.78 -3.33 11.93
C MET A 19 9.06 -2.61 13.24
N LYS A 20 10.19 -1.90 13.34
CA LYS A 20 10.56 -1.16 14.56
C LYS A 20 9.49 -0.12 14.90
N THR A 21 9.07 0.68 13.93
CA THR A 21 8.05 1.73 14.15
C THR A 21 6.70 1.13 14.48
N PHE A 22 6.30 0.03 13.85
CA PHE A 22 5.08 -0.68 14.21
C PHE A 22 5.13 -1.19 15.64
N LEU A 23 6.23 -1.85 16.04
CA LEU A 23 6.40 -2.40 17.39
C LEU A 23 6.47 -1.33 18.49
N GLN A 24 6.83 -0.08 18.15
CA GLN A 24 6.75 1.04 19.08
C GLN A 24 5.31 1.49 19.36
N GLN A 25 4.40 1.35 18.38
CA GLN A 25 3.00 1.81 18.48
C GLN A 25 2.02 0.79 17.85
N PRO A 26 2.02 -0.49 18.29
CA PRO A 26 1.33 -1.57 17.57
C PRO A 26 -0.18 -1.40 17.56
N LEU A 27 -0.75 -0.94 18.69
CA LEU A 27 -2.19 -0.71 18.82
C LEU A 27 -2.65 0.45 17.92
N ALA A 28 -1.88 1.53 17.87
CA ALA A 28 -2.21 2.69 17.04
C ALA A 28 -2.11 2.35 15.56
N MET A 29 -1.02 1.71 15.13
CA MET A 29 -0.81 1.35 13.72
C MET A 29 -1.82 0.31 13.23
N SER A 30 -2.09 -0.72 14.04
CA SER A 30 -3.14 -1.69 13.72
C SER A 30 -4.51 -1.04 13.67
N GLY A 31 -4.83 -0.19 14.66
CA GLY A 31 -6.11 0.52 14.72
C GLY A 31 -6.36 1.41 13.50
N LEU A 32 -5.35 2.16 13.05
CA LEU A 32 -5.45 2.99 11.84
C LEU A 32 -5.56 2.14 10.58
N PHE A 33 -4.81 1.04 10.48
CA PHE A 33 -4.93 0.10 9.37
C PHE A 33 -6.34 -0.51 9.30
N PHE A 34 -6.89 -0.97 10.43
CA PHE A 34 -8.25 -1.52 10.48
C PHE A 34 -9.32 -0.46 10.20
N MET A 35 -9.15 0.77 10.69
CA MET A 35 -10.05 1.88 10.37
C MET A 35 -10.05 2.17 8.87
N PHE A 36 -8.88 2.13 8.24
CA PHE A 36 -8.76 2.25 6.79
C PHE A 36 -9.47 1.11 6.05
N MET A 37 -9.21 -0.14 6.43
CA MET A 37 -9.88 -1.31 5.83
C MET A 37 -11.40 -1.21 5.99
N ALA A 38 -11.89 -0.73 7.14
CA ALA A 38 -13.29 -0.48 7.37
C ALA A 38 -13.85 0.61 6.44
N ILE A 39 -13.14 1.72 6.24
CA ILE A 39 -13.54 2.77 5.29
C ILE A 39 -13.67 2.20 3.87
N LEU A 40 -12.70 1.40 3.42
CA LEU A 40 -12.78 0.76 2.11
C LEU A 40 -13.95 -0.21 2.01
N SER A 41 -14.15 -1.06 3.01
CA SER A 41 -15.28 -1.99 3.05
C SER A 41 -16.62 -1.27 3.10
N VAL A 42 -16.74 -0.14 3.79
CA VAL A 42 -17.98 0.66 3.78
C VAL A 42 -18.19 1.29 2.40
N ALA A 43 -17.12 1.75 1.74
CA ALA A 43 -17.22 2.29 0.40
C ALA A 43 -17.75 1.27 -0.62
N THR A 44 -17.43 -0.02 -0.47
CA THR A 44 -17.95 -1.07 -1.37
C THR A 44 -19.44 -1.36 -1.20
N LEU A 45 -20.07 -0.95 -0.08
CA LEU A 45 -21.51 -1.09 0.13
C LEU A 45 -22.34 -0.16 -0.76
N VAL A 46 -21.73 0.86 -1.38
CA VAL A 46 -22.43 1.76 -2.28
C VAL A 46 -22.80 1.01 -3.57
N PRO A 47 -24.09 0.89 -3.93
CA PRO A 47 -24.51 0.17 -5.11
C PRO A 47 -23.86 0.74 -6.38
N PHE A 48 -23.53 -0.15 -7.33
CA PHE A 48 -22.96 0.13 -8.66
C PHE A 48 -21.57 0.77 -8.69
N ILE A 49 -21.23 1.67 -7.77
CA ILE A 49 -19.96 2.43 -7.77
C ILE A 49 -19.02 2.06 -6.62
N GLY A 50 -19.45 1.23 -5.68
CA GLY A 50 -18.72 0.98 -4.44
C GLY A 50 -17.29 0.45 -4.63
N ALA A 51 -17.08 -0.48 -5.55
CA ALA A 51 -15.75 -0.98 -5.87
C ALA A 51 -14.85 0.12 -6.45
N ALA A 52 -15.37 0.93 -7.37
CA ALA A 52 -14.64 2.06 -7.94
C ALA A 52 -14.32 3.13 -6.88
N LEU A 53 -15.25 3.37 -5.96
CA LEU A 53 -15.06 4.29 -4.84
C LEU A 53 -13.97 3.80 -3.89
N ALA A 54 -13.98 2.52 -3.51
CA ALA A 54 -12.94 1.93 -2.67
C ALA A 54 -11.55 2.02 -3.34
N LEU A 55 -11.46 1.73 -4.64
CA LEU A 55 -10.23 1.93 -5.41
C LEU A 55 -9.79 3.40 -5.41
N ALA A 56 -10.71 4.34 -5.61
CA ALA A 56 -10.40 5.77 -5.62
C ALA A 56 -9.92 6.31 -4.26
N LEU A 57 -10.31 5.66 -3.15
CA LEU A 57 -9.88 6.02 -1.79
C LEU A 57 -8.49 5.47 -1.44
N LEU A 58 -8.02 4.44 -2.17
CA LEU A 58 -6.77 3.76 -1.87
C LEU A 58 -5.55 4.70 -1.79
N PRO A 59 -5.33 5.62 -2.76
CA PRO A 59 -4.18 6.53 -2.70
C PRO A 59 -4.17 7.43 -1.46
N ALA A 60 -5.33 7.97 -1.10
CA ALA A 60 -5.49 8.85 0.07
C ALA A 60 -5.23 8.09 1.38
N ALA A 61 -5.62 6.82 1.42
CA ALA A 61 -5.44 6.03 2.60
C ALA A 61 -4.02 5.48 2.78
N THR A 62 -3.35 5.06 1.71
CA THR A 62 -1.93 4.73 1.76
C THR A 62 -1.14 5.92 2.30
N LEU A 63 -1.45 7.13 1.81
CA LEU A 63 -0.89 8.37 2.36
C LEU A 63 -1.19 8.55 3.85
N GLY A 64 -2.43 8.29 4.29
CA GLY A 64 -2.81 8.37 5.70
C GLY A 64 -1.96 7.47 6.60
N LEU A 65 -1.67 6.24 6.17
CA LEU A 65 -0.78 5.32 6.89
C LEU A 65 0.68 5.74 6.84
N MET A 66 1.14 6.36 5.75
CA MET A 66 2.48 6.94 5.67
C MET A 66 2.63 8.13 6.63
N ALA A 67 1.62 9.01 6.71
CA ALA A 67 1.59 10.12 7.65
C ALA A 67 1.54 9.62 9.10
N ALA A 68 0.75 8.58 9.38
CA ALA A 68 0.72 7.92 10.68
C ALA A 68 2.08 7.33 11.08
N THR A 69 2.79 6.72 10.12
CA THR A 69 4.14 6.22 10.33
C THR A 69 5.10 7.36 10.64
N GLN A 70 5.06 8.44 9.87
CA GLN A 70 5.89 9.63 10.11
C GLN A 70 5.69 10.16 11.53
N GLU A 71 4.45 10.24 12.01
CA GLU A 71 4.15 10.69 13.36
C GLU A 71 4.67 9.72 14.43
N ALA A 72 4.50 8.41 14.21
CA ALA A 72 5.05 7.37 15.09
C ALA A 72 6.58 7.41 15.15
N THR A 73 7.28 7.74 14.06
CA THR A 73 8.75 7.91 14.07
C THR A 73 9.24 9.05 14.95
N LYS A 74 8.37 10.03 15.24
CA LYS A 74 8.65 11.14 16.17
C LYS A 74 8.32 10.79 17.62
N GLY A 75 7.99 9.53 17.92
CA GLY A 75 7.57 9.08 19.24
C GLY A 75 6.18 9.55 19.66
N LYS A 76 5.41 10.16 18.73
CA LYS A 76 4.07 10.66 19.00
C LYS A 76 3.03 9.60 18.68
N PHE A 77 1.94 9.59 19.44
CA PHE A 77 0.82 8.68 19.20
C PHE A 77 0.05 9.14 17.94
N PRO A 78 -0.04 8.32 16.88
CA PRO A 78 -0.72 8.71 15.65
C PRO A 78 -2.24 8.63 15.86
N MET A 79 -2.87 9.79 15.98
CA MET A 79 -4.31 9.91 16.23
C MET A 79 -5.14 9.56 14.98
N PRO A 80 -6.36 9.02 15.11
CA PRO A 80 -7.28 8.74 13.99
C PRO A 80 -7.53 9.91 13.04
N SER A 81 -7.45 11.14 13.55
CA SER A 81 -7.57 12.37 12.76
C SER A 81 -6.52 12.46 11.64
N ILE A 82 -5.40 11.73 11.74
CA ILE A 82 -4.34 11.71 10.72
C ILE A 82 -4.81 11.08 9.41
N LEU A 83 -5.78 10.17 9.42
CA LEU A 83 -6.35 9.60 8.19
C LEU A 83 -7.11 10.65 7.37
N ILE A 84 -7.63 11.69 8.04
CA ILE A 84 -8.34 12.80 7.41
C ILE A 84 -7.36 13.91 6.99
N SER A 85 -6.08 13.84 7.38
CA SER A 85 -5.07 14.86 7.04
C SER A 85 -4.89 15.05 5.53
N ALA A 86 -4.98 13.95 4.76
CA ALA A 86 -4.97 13.96 3.30
C ALA A 86 -6.08 14.86 2.72
N PHE A 87 -7.24 14.90 3.38
CA PHE A 87 -8.41 15.72 3.02
C PHE A 87 -8.48 17.05 3.76
N ARG A 88 -7.54 17.37 4.65
CA ARG A 88 -7.45 18.67 5.35
C ARG A 88 -6.38 19.58 4.78
N ALA A 89 -5.44 19.05 4.00
CA ALA A 89 -4.58 19.83 3.14
C ALA A 89 -5.44 20.74 2.24
N GLY A 90 -5.01 21.98 1.96
CA GLY A 90 -5.85 23.01 1.31
C GLY A 90 -6.58 22.56 0.05
N GLN A 91 -7.63 23.29 -0.36
CA GLN A 91 -8.59 22.87 -1.40
C GLN A 91 -7.95 22.35 -2.70
N GLN A 92 -6.81 22.92 -3.10
CA GLN A 92 -6.03 22.47 -4.24
C GLN A 92 -5.44 21.06 -4.06
N ARG A 93 -4.88 20.74 -2.89
CA ARG A 93 -4.31 19.42 -2.59
C ARG A 93 -5.41 18.35 -2.49
N LYS A 94 -6.59 18.70 -1.95
CA LYS A 94 -7.76 17.78 -1.97
C LYS A 94 -8.18 17.43 -3.40
N ARG A 95 -8.30 18.43 -4.27
CA ARG A 95 -8.61 18.23 -5.70
C ARG A 95 -7.57 17.34 -6.38
N ALA A 96 -6.29 17.59 -6.14
CA ALA A 96 -5.22 16.76 -6.68
C ALA A 96 -5.29 15.30 -6.19
N MET A 97 -5.62 15.08 -4.92
CA MET A 97 -5.81 13.73 -4.37
C MET A 97 -7.04 13.02 -4.97
N MET A 98 -8.15 13.74 -5.18
CA MET A 98 -9.32 13.18 -5.87
C MET A 98 -9.00 12.78 -7.31
N VAL A 99 -8.19 13.58 -8.01
CA VAL A 99 -7.71 13.24 -9.36
C VAL A 99 -6.84 11.98 -9.32
N LEU A 100 -5.92 11.85 -8.35
CA LEU A 100 -5.16 10.60 -8.19
C LEU A 100 -6.07 9.40 -7.92
N GLY A 101 -7.06 9.55 -7.05
CA GLY A 101 -8.06 8.51 -6.79
C GLY A 101 -8.79 8.08 -8.07
N ALA A 102 -9.28 9.04 -8.85
CA ALA A 102 -9.95 8.77 -10.12
C ALA A 102 -9.02 8.10 -11.14
N LEU A 103 -7.76 8.54 -11.25
CA LEU A 103 -6.77 7.92 -12.14
C LEU A 103 -6.44 6.50 -11.70
N TYR A 104 -6.33 6.23 -10.39
CA TYR A 104 -6.07 4.89 -9.86
C TYR A 104 -7.25 3.97 -10.17
N ALA A 105 -8.48 4.40 -9.87
CA ALA A 105 -9.68 3.64 -10.17
C ALA A 105 -9.82 3.36 -11.67
N ALA A 106 -9.59 4.36 -12.52
CA ALA A 106 -9.64 4.19 -13.98
C ALA A 106 -8.56 3.22 -14.48
N GLY A 107 -7.31 3.34 -13.99
CA GLY A 107 -6.24 2.42 -14.34
C GLY A 107 -6.51 0.99 -13.89
N PHE A 108 -7.08 0.83 -12.69
CA PHE A 108 -7.47 -0.47 -12.16
C PHE A 108 -8.66 -1.08 -12.92
N LEU A 109 -9.67 -0.30 -13.29
CA LEU A 109 -10.77 -0.79 -14.12
C LEU A 109 -10.29 -1.15 -15.53
N ALA A 110 -9.36 -0.38 -16.10
CA ALA A 110 -8.77 -0.68 -17.39
C ALA A 110 -8.02 -2.02 -17.36
N LEU A 111 -7.20 -2.28 -16.33
CA LEU A 111 -6.48 -3.55 -16.24
C LEU A 111 -7.42 -4.74 -16.00
N MET A 112 -8.50 -4.56 -15.23
CA MET A 112 -9.55 -5.56 -15.10
C MET A 112 -10.24 -5.84 -16.45
N GLY A 113 -10.52 -4.79 -17.23
CA GLY A 113 -11.07 -4.91 -18.58
C GLY A 113 -10.15 -5.68 -19.53
N VAL A 114 -8.83 -5.47 -19.45
CA VAL A 114 -7.85 -6.25 -20.23
C VAL A 114 -7.82 -7.71 -19.77
N SER A 115 -7.86 -7.99 -18.46
CA SER A 115 -7.89 -9.38 -17.96
C SER A 115 -9.15 -10.14 -18.40
N ALA A 116 -10.29 -9.43 -18.53
CA ALA A 116 -11.55 -10.01 -18.95
C ALA A 116 -11.53 -10.56 -20.38
N LEU A 117 -10.57 -10.13 -21.21
CA LEU A 117 -10.38 -10.65 -22.58
C LEU A 117 -9.92 -12.12 -22.59
N PHE A 118 -9.42 -12.64 -21.47
CA PHE A 118 -8.84 -13.99 -21.38
C PHE A 118 -9.79 -15.04 -20.80
N ASP A 119 -10.78 -14.62 -20.01
CA ASP A 119 -11.69 -15.51 -19.28
C ASP A 119 -13.17 -15.10 -19.36
N GLY A 120 -13.50 -14.13 -20.22
CA GLY A 120 -14.86 -13.59 -20.34
C GLY A 120 -15.29 -12.71 -19.17
N GLY A 121 -14.34 -12.25 -18.34
CA GLY A 121 -14.60 -11.35 -17.21
C GLY A 121 -14.91 -12.05 -15.89
N GLN A 122 -14.68 -13.36 -15.78
CA GLN A 122 -14.90 -14.10 -14.53
C GLN A 122 -14.02 -13.58 -13.40
N PHE A 123 -12.72 -13.40 -13.64
CA PHE A 123 -11.73 -12.87 -12.71
C PHE A 123 -12.08 -11.43 -12.29
N ALA A 124 -12.39 -10.57 -13.27
CA ALA A 124 -12.78 -9.18 -13.00
C ALA A 124 -14.06 -9.10 -12.15
N ARG A 125 -15.07 -9.94 -12.44
CA ARG A 125 -16.31 -10.02 -11.66
C ARG A 125 -16.04 -10.49 -10.23
N LEU A 126 -15.25 -11.54 -10.07
CA LEU A 126 -14.86 -12.06 -8.76
C LEU A 126 -14.16 -10.97 -7.93
N TYR A 127 -13.24 -10.21 -8.54
CA TYR A 127 -12.48 -9.18 -7.83
C TYR A 127 -13.34 -7.95 -7.48
N LEU A 128 -14.14 -7.45 -8.42
CA LEU A 128 -14.88 -6.18 -8.26
C LEU A 128 -16.22 -6.34 -7.55
N VAL A 129 -16.93 -7.43 -7.79
CA VAL A 129 -18.27 -7.68 -7.25
C VAL A 129 -18.22 -8.64 -6.07
N GLY A 130 -17.15 -9.44 -5.96
CA GLY A 130 -17.09 -10.57 -5.04
C GLY A 130 -17.76 -11.80 -5.62
N GLY A 131 -17.54 -12.93 -4.96
CA GLY A 131 -18.04 -14.24 -5.39
C GLY A 131 -17.36 -15.36 -4.62
N LYS A 132 -17.81 -16.58 -4.86
CA LYS A 132 -17.16 -17.76 -4.30
C LYS A 132 -16.04 -18.21 -5.22
N ILE A 133 -14.85 -18.40 -4.66
CA ILE A 133 -13.75 -19.05 -5.36
C ILE A 133 -14.01 -20.56 -5.30
N THR A 134 -14.15 -21.20 -6.46
CA THR A 134 -14.25 -22.65 -6.58
C THR A 134 -12.96 -23.22 -7.15
N GLU A 135 -12.63 -24.45 -6.77
CA GLU A 135 -11.45 -25.15 -7.28
C GLU A 135 -11.49 -25.27 -8.81
N GLU A 136 -12.66 -25.63 -9.36
CA GLU A 136 -12.88 -25.74 -10.80
C GLU A 136 -12.53 -24.43 -11.53
N MET A 137 -12.96 -23.27 -11.01
CA MET A 137 -12.66 -21.96 -11.61
C MET A 137 -11.17 -21.66 -11.60
N VAL A 138 -10.47 -21.96 -10.50
CA VAL A 138 -9.02 -21.67 -10.37
C VAL A 138 -8.18 -22.56 -11.29
N LEU A 139 -8.66 -23.76 -11.61
CA LEU A 139 -7.99 -24.68 -12.53
C LEU A 139 -8.21 -24.34 -14.01
N GLN A 140 -9.13 -23.43 -14.33
CA GLN A 140 -9.35 -22.99 -15.71
C GLN A 140 -8.16 -22.17 -16.24
N SER A 141 -7.62 -22.57 -17.39
CA SER A 141 -6.49 -21.90 -18.03
C SER A 141 -6.76 -20.43 -18.36
N GLY A 142 -7.97 -20.10 -18.81
CA GLY A 142 -8.40 -18.73 -19.06
C GLY A 142 -8.37 -17.87 -17.80
N PHE A 143 -8.91 -18.38 -16.70
CA PHE A 143 -8.89 -17.70 -15.40
C PHE A 143 -7.46 -17.47 -14.88
N GLN A 144 -6.59 -18.48 -14.98
CA GLN A 144 -5.18 -18.35 -14.61
C GLN A 144 -4.47 -17.30 -15.47
N MET A 145 -4.71 -17.30 -16.78
CA MET A 145 -4.15 -16.31 -17.70
C MET A 145 -4.63 -14.90 -17.34
N ALA A 146 -5.93 -14.71 -17.09
CA ALA A 146 -6.51 -13.44 -16.65
C ALA A 146 -5.84 -12.95 -15.35
N MET A 147 -5.63 -13.85 -14.38
CA MET A 147 -4.93 -13.55 -13.13
C MET A 147 -3.47 -13.12 -13.36
N TRP A 148 -2.71 -13.83 -14.19
CA TRP A 148 -1.32 -13.48 -14.51
C TRP A 148 -1.21 -12.16 -15.25
N VAL A 149 -2.09 -11.91 -16.22
CA VAL A 149 -2.18 -10.64 -16.95
C VAL A 149 -2.51 -9.50 -15.99
N ALA A 150 -3.52 -9.68 -15.12
CA ALA A 150 -3.86 -8.69 -14.12
C ALA A 150 -2.69 -8.40 -13.17
N MET A 151 -1.97 -9.44 -12.72
CA MET A 151 -0.79 -9.28 -11.87
C MET A 151 0.34 -8.53 -12.57
N GLY A 152 0.59 -8.87 -13.85
CA GLY A 152 1.59 -8.20 -14.69
C GLY A 152 1.28 -6.73 -14.94
N LEU A 153 0.00 -6.37 -15.15
CA LEU A 153 -0.46 -4.98 -15.33
C LEU A 153 -0.58 -4.21 -14.01
N TYR A 154 -0.85 -4.90 -12.90
CA TYR A 154 -0.90 -4.27 -11.59
C TYR A 154 0.47 -3.79 -11.13
N LEU A 155 1.55 -4.48 -11.51
CA LEU A 155 2.91 -4.06 -11.16
C LEU A 155 3.21 -2.62 -11.63
N PRO A 156 3.15 -2.25 -12.92
CA PRO A 156 3.40 -0.89 -13.36
C PRO A 156 2.39 0.12 -12.79
N LEU A 157 1.11 -0.26 -12.61
CA LEU A 157 0.14 0.59 -11.92
C LEU A 157 0.60 0.89 -10.47
N SER A 158 1.08 -0.12 -9.76
CA SER A 158 1.56 0.04 -8.39
C SER A 158 2.78 0.97 -8.35
N LEU A 159 3.72 0.87 -9.30
CA LEU A 159 4.90 1.75 -9.38
C LEU A 159 4.52 3.21 -9.65
N LEU A 160 3.52 3.45 -10.50
CA LEU A 160 3.01 4.79 -10.78
C LEU A 160 2.40 5.44 -9.53
N PHE A 161 1.73 4.67 -8.68
CA PHE A 161 1.02 5.20 -7.52
C PHE A 161 1.76 5.05 -6.19
N TRP A 162 2.87 4.30 -6.14
CA TRP A 162 3.58 3.97 -4.90
C TRP A 162 3.96 5.19 -4.05
N HIS A 163 4.45 6.26 -4.71
CA HIS A 163 4.86 7.51 -4.07
C HIS A 163 4.00 8.71 -4.46
N ALA A 164 3.15 8.58 -5.48
CA ALA A 164 2.39 9.70 -6.02
C ALA A 164 1.51 10.44 -4.98
N PRO A 165 0.82 9.76 -4.04
CA PRO A 165 0.02 10.42 -3.01
C PRO A 165 0.85 11.28 -2.07
N ALA A 166 2.01 10.75 -1.64
CA ALA A 166 2.97 11.44 -0.80
C ALA A 166 3.57 12.67 -1.50
N LEU A 167 3.93 12.54 -2.78
CA LEU A 167 4.42 13.65 -3.60
C LEU A 167 3.38 14.78 -3.77
N VAL A 168 2.11 14.44 -3.96
CA VAL A 168 1.02 15.43 -4.04
C VAL A 168 0.82 16.11 -2.68
N HIS A 169 0.78 15.33 -1.61
CA HIS A 169 0.41 15.84 -0.29
C HIS A 169 1.51 16.66 0.39
N TRP A 170 2.74 16.12 0.46
CA TRP A 170 3.85 16.79 1.14
C TRP A 170 4.51 17.84 0.27
N HIS A 171 4.63 17.60 -1.03
CA HIS A 171 5.39 18.49 -1.90
C HIS A 171 4.57 19.23 -2.97
N GLY A 172 3.24 19.07 -2.99
CA GLY A 172 2.37 19.82 -3.90
C GLY A 172 2.62 19.55 -5.39
N VAL A 173 3.24 18.42 -5.74
CA VAL A 173 3.45 18.04 -7.15
C VAL A 173 2.10 17.77 -7.80
N THR A 174 1.89 18.22 -9.04
CA THR A 174 0.65 17.95 -9.79
C THR A 174 0.43 16.44 -10.02
N PRO A 175 -0.82 15.92 -10.04
CA PRO A 175 -1.10 14.48 -10.12
C PRO A 175 -0.36 13.73 -11.24
N VAL A 176 -0.37 14.23 -12.48
CA VAL A 176 0.28 13.53 -13.60
C VAL A 176 1.81 13.50 -13.42
N LYS A 177 2.41 14.61 -12.95
CA LYS A 177 3.86 14.65 -12.67
C LYS A 177 4.23 13.75 -11.49
N SER A 178 3.37 13.60 -10.48
CA SER A 178 3.66 12.73 -9.34
C SER A 178 3.69 11.25 -9.73
N LEU A 179 2.85 10.83 -10.68
CA LEU A 179 2.92 9.48 -11.27
C LEU A 179 4.27 9.23 -11.95
N PHE A 180 4.72 10.19 -12.77
CA PHE A 180 6.02 10.10 -13.44
C PHE A 180 7.18 10.02 -12.43
N PHE A 181 7.20 10.90 -11.42
CA PHE A 181 8.25 10.87 -10.40
C PHE A 181 8.20 9.60 -9.53
N SER A 182 7.02 9.08 -9.22
CA SER A 182 6.86 7.80 -8.53
C SER A 182 7.47 6.66 -9.34
N PHE A 183 7.10 6.54 -10.61
CA PHE A 183 7.65 5.52 -11.50
C PHE A 183 9.17 5.63 -11.61
N MET A 184 9.70 6.83 -11.85
CA MET A 184 11.14 7.03 -11.96
C MET A 184 11.89 6.75 -10.66
N ALA A 185 11.31 7.08 -9.50
CA ALA A 185 11.89 6.74 -8.20
C ALA A 185 11.97 5.22 -8.02
N CYS A 186 10.87 4.50 -8.27
CA CYS A 186 10.86 3.04 -8.17
C CYS A 186 11.80 2.37 -9.17
N TYR A 187 11.85 2.86 -10.42
CA TYR A 187 12.73 2.33 -11.46
C TYR A 187 14.22 2.54 -11.11
N LYS A 188 14.60 3.75 -10.67
CA LYS A 188 16.00 4.05 -10.29
C LYS A 188 16.42 3.33 -9.01
N ASN A 189 15.48 3.04 -8.11
CA ASN A 189 15.71 2.28 -6.88
C ASN A 189 15.26 0.82 -6.97
N PHE A 190 15.17 0.25 -8.19
CA PHE A 190 14.60 -1.08 -8.41
C PHE A 190 15.25 -2.15 -7.52
N GLY A 191 16.58 -2.16 -7.40
CA GLY A 191 17.29 -3.11 -6.55
C GLY A 191 16.89 -3.03 -5.07
N ALA A 192 16.65 -1.82 -4.54
CA ALA A 192 16.17 -1.65 -3.17
C ALA A 192 14.72 -2.14 -3.01
N PHE A 193 13.86 -1.86 -4.00
CA PHE A 193 12.49 -2.38 -4.03
C PHE A 193 12.42 -3.90 -4.17
N THR A 194 13.29 -4.52 -4.95
CA THR A 194 13.39 -5.98 -5.08
C THR A 194 13.76 -6.60 -3.73
N VAL A 195 14.80 -6.08 -3.07
CA VAL A 195 15.21 -6.56 -1.75
C VAL A 195 14.11 -6.34 -0.70
N PHE A 196 13.43 -5.20 -0.76
CA PHE A 196 12.29 -4.90 0.11
C PHE A 196 11.13 -5.89 -0.07
N GLY A 197 10.75 -6.19 -1.31
CA GLY A 197 9.73 -7.19 -1.63
C GLY A 197 10.12 -8.58 -1.15
N LEU A 198 11.32 -9.04 -1.51
CA LEU A 198 11.84 -10.36 -1.08
C LEU A 198 11.91 -10.50 0.43
N ALA A 199 12.31 -9.43 1.14
CA ALA A 199 12.38 -9.43 2.59
C ALA A 199 10.98 -9.58 3.22
N TRP A 200 9.98 -8.84 2.74
CA TRP A 200 8.60 -8.99 3.21
C TRP A 200 7.99 -10.35 2.86
N THR A 201 8.26 -10.88 1.66
CA THR A 201 7.89 -12.26 1.30
C THR A 201 8.52 -13.27 2.26
N GLY A 202 9.81 -13.11 2.58
CA GLY A 202 10.50 -13.96 3.54
C GLY A 202 9.88 -13.90 4.94
N VAL A 203 9.51 -12.70 5.42
CA VAL A 203 8.80 -12.51 6.70
C VAL A 203 7.46 -13.23 6.70
N PHE A 204 6.69 -13.10 5.61
CA PHE A 204 5.39 -13.75 5.48
C PHE A 204 5.51 -15.28 5.47
N ILE A 205 6.46 -15.82 4.69
CA ILE A 205 6.74 -17.27 4.64
C ILE A 205 7.18 -17.76 6.02
N LEU A 206 8.10 -17.05 6.69
CA LEU A 206 8.58 -17.41 8.02
C LEU A 206 7.42 -17.46 9.02
N ALA A 207 6.53 -16.47 9.01
CA ALA A 207 5.37 -16.46 9.87
C ALA A 207 4.42 -17.63 9.59
N ALA A 208 4.16 -17.93 8.32
CA ALA A 208 3.33 -19.07 7.91
C ALA A 208 3.93 -20.41 8.38
N VAL A 209 5.25 -20.58 8.24
CA VAL A 209 5.97 -21.77 8.72
C VAL A 209 5.87 -21.88 10.24
N VAL A 210 6.14 -20.80 10.98
CA VAL A 210 6.06 -20.78 12.45
C VAL A 210 4.64 -21.15 12.93
N VAL A 211 3.62 -20.53 12.35
CA VAL A 211 2.20 -20.82 12.68
C VAL A 211 1.86 -22.28 12.38
N SER A 212 2.30 -22.81 11.23
CA SER A 212 2.05 -24.20 10.85
C SER A 212 2.76 -25.19 11.77
N LEU A 213 4.00 -24.90 12.17
CA LEU A 213 4.74 -25.72 13.14
C LEU A 213 4.03 -25.75 14.50
N ILE A 214 3.60 -24.60 15.02
CA ILE A 214 2.83 -24.53 16.27
C ILE A 214 1.55 -25.35 16.17
N ALA A 215 0.79 -25.21 15.08
CA ALA A 215 -0.44 -25.97 14.87
C ALA A 215 -0.20 -27.48 14.83
N SER A 216 0.90 -27.92 14.20
CA SER A 216 1.31 -29.32 14.15
C SER A 216 1.69 -29.88 15.52
N LEU A 217 2.44 -29.12 16.33
CA LEU A 217 2.82 -29.49 17.70
C LEU A 217 1.62 -29.61 18.64
N LEU A 218 0.59 -28.79 18.42
CA LEU A 218 -0.67 -28.85 19.17
C LEU A 218 -1.65 -29.90 18.61
N GLY A 219 -1.30 -30.60 17.53
CA GLY A 219 -2.12 -31.65 16.91
C GLY A 219 -3.42 -31.14 16.28
N ASN A 220 -3.53 -29.83 15.99
CA ASN A 220 -4.75 -29.25 15.44
C ASN A 220 -4.46 -28.31 14.25
N PRO A 221 -4.60 -28.81 13.01
CA PRO A 221 -4.40 -28.03 11.78
C PRO A 221 -5.32 -26.80 11.65
N MET A 222 -6.48 -26.81 12.31
CA MET A 222 -7.41 -25.67 12.29
C MET A 222 -6.80 -24.42 12.94
N ILE A 223 -5.88 -24.60 13.90
CA ILE A 223 -5.14 -23.50 14.53
C ILE A 223 -4.39 -22.69 13.47
N ALA A 224 -3.72 -23.35 12.51
CA ALA A 224 -2.99 -22.64 11.46
C ALA A 224 -3.94 -21.79 10.61
N THR A 225 -5.12 -22.31 10.27
CA THR A 225 -6.11 -21.59 9.47
C THR A 225 -6.65 -20.36 10.22
N VAL A 226 -6.98 -20.51 11.50
CA VAL A 226 -7.57 -19.44 12.31
C VAL A 226 -6.53 -18.38 12.69
N VAL A 227 -5.30 -18.78 13.00
CA VAL A 227 -4.23 -17.86 13.47
C VAL A 227 -3.53 -17.18 12.31
N MET A 228 -3.41 -17.81 11.14
CA MET A 228 -2.69 -17.21 10.01
C MET A 228 -3.38 -15.94 9.50
N PHE A 229 -4.72 -15.88 9.56
CA PHE A 229 -5.46 -14.69 9.13
C PHE A 229 -5.10 -13.42 9.94
N PRO A 230 -5.23 -13.37 11.28
CA PRO A 230 -4.81 -12.21 12.05
C PRO A 230 -3.30 -11.95 11.97
N VAL A 231 -2.45 -12.99 11.88
CA VAL A 231 -1.01 -12.83 11.67
C VAL A 231 -0.72 -12.12 10.34
N ALA A 232 -1.38 -12.53 9.26
CA ALA A 232 -1.26 -11.89 7.96
C ALA A 232 -1.68 -10.41 8.02
N LEU A 233 -2.78 -10.10 8.71
CA LEU A 233 -3.24 -8.71 8.88
C LEU A 233 -2.21 -7.84 9.63
N VAL A 234 -1.58 -8.38 10.68
CA VAL A 234 -0.50 -7.68 11.40
C VAL A 234 0.71 -7.46 10.50
N ILE A 235 1.13 -8.47 9.72
CA ILE A 235 2.24 -8.34 8.77
C ILE A 235 1.91 -7.28 7.70
N VAL A 236 0.69 -7.27 7.18
CA VAL A 236 0.24 -6.26 6.21
C VAL A 236 0.25 -4.86 6.84
N ALA A 237 -0.22 -4.70 8.08
CA ALA A 237 -0.14 -3.43 8.78
C ALA A 237 1.32 -2.95 8.94
N MET A 238 2.24 -3.84 9.34
CA MET A 238 3.67 -3.53 9.41
C MET A 238 4.27 -3.18 8.04
N PHE A 239 3.84 -3.87 6.98
CA PHE A 239 4.23 -3.57 5.60
C PHE A 239 3.80 -2.14 5.23
N PHE A 240 2.55 -1.74 5.50
CA PHE A 240 2.11 -0.37 5.25
C PHE A 240 2.89 0.65 6.08
N THR A 241 3.28 0.32 7.32
CA THR A 241 4.19 1.15 8.12
C THR A 241 5.54 1.35 7.43
N SER A 242 6.05 0.34 6.71
CA SER A 242 7.35 0.47 6.03
C SER A 242 7.33 1.37 4.78
N ILE A 243 6.17 1.62 4.16
CA ILE A 243 6.05 2.38 2.91
C ILE A 243 6.58 3.81 3.05
N TYR A 244 6.37 4.45 4.22
CA TYR A 244 6.89 5.81 4.46
C TYR A 244 8.41 5.91 4.25
N PHE A 245 9.18 4.91 4.66
CA PHE A 245 10.64 4.93 4.53
C PHE A 245 11.08 4.78 3.07
N THR A 246 10.33 4.01 2.27
CA THR A 246 10.58 3.91 0.82
C THR A 246 10.46 5.27 0.15
N PHE A 247 9.51 6.10 0.59
CA PHE A 247 9.32 7.47 0.11
C PHE A 247 10.43 8.39 0.63
N ARG A 248 10.62 8.44 1.95
CA ARG A 248 11.59 9.32 2.61
C ARG A 248 12.98 9.18 2.01
N ASP A 249 13.41 7.96 1.74
CA ASP A 249 14.76 7.70 1.26
C ASP A 249 14.90 7.84 -0.27
N SER A 250 13.80 7.82 -1.03
CA SER A 250 13.82 7.93 -2.51
C SER A 250 13.85 9.38 -3.01
N PHE A 251 13.56 10.36 -2.16
CA PHE A 251 13.53 11.78 -2.51
C PHE A 251 14.42 12.57 -1.56
N GLU A 252 15.19 13.52 -2.09
CA GLU A 252 15.93 14.45 -1.25
C GLU A 252 14.96 15.46 -0.59
N ALA A 253 15.19 15.76 0.70
CA ALA A 253 14.49 16.86 1.36
C ALA A 253 14.79 18.16 0.60
N SER A 254 13.75 18.94 0.28
CA SER A 254 13.96 20.21 -0.41
C SER A 254 14.55 21.22 0.57
N PRO A 255 15.42 22.16 0.15
CA PRO A 255 16.00 23.18 1.03
C PRO A 255 14.96 24.04 1.78
N THR A 256 13.72 24.09 1.27
CA THR A 256 12.60 24.79 1.89
C THR A 256 12.10 24.12 3.18
N ASP A 257 12.38 22.83 3.38
CA ASP A 257 12.05 22.11 4.62
C ASP A 257 13.01 22.47 5.78
N GLU A 258 14.23 22.95 5.49
CA GLU A 258 15.15 23.44 6.53
C GLU A 258 14.75 24.81 7.08
N THR A 259 14.18 25.69 6.23
CA THR A 259 13.80 27.06 6.61
C THR A 259 12.54 27.15 7.49
N LEU A 260 11.80 26.06 7.66
CA LEU A 260 10.61 25.98 8.53
C LEU A 260 10.90 25.37 9.89
N ASN A 261 12.17 25.04 10.20
CA ASN A 261 12.58 24.64 11.53
C ASN A 261 13.16 25.86 12.27
N PRO A 262 12.42 26.51 13.19
CA PRO A 262 12.91 27.69 13.91
C PRO A 262 14.05 27.38 14.90
N GLU A 263 14.50 26.13 15.00
CA GLU A 263 15.62 25.71 15.86
C GLU A 263 17.01 25.92 15.24
N ASN A 264 17.12 26.36 13.98
CA ASN A 264 18.40 26.58 13.30
C ASN A 264 18.64 28.05 12.89
N THR A 265 18.39 28.99 13.80
CA THR A 265 19.05 30.31 13.74
C THR A 265 20.18 30.36 14.76
N PRO A 266 21.40 30.76 14.34
CA PRO A 266 22.57 30.87 15.23
C PRO A 266 22.39 31.89 16.35
#